data_AF-X1GVN0-F1
#
_entry.id   AF-X1GVN0-F1
#
_cell.length_a   1.000
_cell.length_b   1.000
_cell.length_c   1.000
_cell.angle_alpha   90.00
_cell.angle_beta   90.00
_cell.angle_gamma   90.00
#
_symmetry.space_group_name_H-M   'P 1'
#
loop_
_entity.id
_entity.type
_entity.pdbx_description
1 polymer ?
#
loop_
_entity_poly.entity_id
_entity_poly.type
_entity_poly.pdbx_seq_one_letter_code
_entity_poly.pdbx_strand_id
1 'polypeptide(L)'
;MGIERVTVSPTHLAVKAKAKMKANIVKSIDDGKWERGLLRVDVAEWKEKAINKGLPRISIGIDEAAGKVEAFASDFLPFLDKVATKVDAMPDVTLEDSIARMTTQIREVAKFKRS
;
A
#
# COMPACT_ATOMS: atom_id res chain seq x y z
N MET A 1 -5.15 -30.59 1.75
CA MET A 1 -6.27 -29.63 1.54
C MET A 1 -5.98 -28.74 0.32
N GLY A 2 -6.95 -27.95 -0.18
CA GLY A 2 -6.86 -27.27 -1.49
C GLY A 2 -5.71 -26.27 -1.67
N ILE A 3 -5.24 -25.62 -0.60
CA ILE A 3 -4.15 -24.63 -0.65
C ILE A 3 -2.77 -25.26 -0.80
N GLU A 4 -2.56 -26.45 -0.22
CA GLU A 4 -1.28 -27.18 -0.26
C GLU A 4 -0.95 -27.73 -1.66
N ARG A 5 -1.94 -27.75 -2.56
CA ARG A 5 -1.80 -28.21 -3.94
C ARG A 5 -1.45 -27.08 -4.92
N VAL A 6 -1.37 -25.83 -4.45
CA VAL A 6 -1.05 -24.67 -5.29
C VAL A 6 0.46 -24.66 -5.59
N THR A 7 0.81 -25.01 -6.83
CA THR A 7 2.22 -25.07 -7.30
C THR A 7 2.69 -23.81 -8.00
N VAL A 8 1.78 -22.89 -8.31
CA VAL A 8 2.06 -21.62 -8.98
C VAL A 8 1.51 -20.49 -8.13
N SER A 9 2.31 -19.44 -7.93
CA SER A 9 1.86 -18.26 -7.19
C SER A 9 0.55 -17.71 -7.76
N PRO A 10 -0.54 -17.64 -6.97
CA PRO A 10 -1.81 -17.11 -7.44
C PRO A 10 -1.72 -15.64 -7.84
N THR A 11 -0.77 -14.88 -7.27
CA THR A 11 -0.55 -13.46 -7.64
C THR A 11 0.06 -13.32 -9.03
N HIS A 12 0.95 -14.23 -9.45
CA HIS A 12 1.47 -14.25 -10.83
C HIS A 12 0.36 -14.56 -11.85
N LEU A 13 -0.54 -15.49 -11.51
CA LEU A 13 -1.70 -15.79 -12.35
C LEU A 13 -2.67 -14.61 -12.41
N ALA A 14 -2.88 -13.91 -11.29
CA ALA A 14 -3.72 -12.71 -11.22
C ALA A 14 -3.19 -11.58 -12.12
N VAL A 15 -1.86 -11.34 -12.12
CA VAL A 15 -1.23 -10.35 -13.01
C VAL A 15 -1.51 -10.65 -14.48
N LYS A 16 -1.37 -11.92 -14.89
CA LYS A 16 -1.68 -12.36 -16.27
C LYS A 16 -3.16 -12.14 -16.63
N ALA A 17 -4.06 -12.21 -15.65
CA ALA A 17 -5.50 -12.04 -15.84
C ALA A 17 -5.99 -10.58 -15.76
N LYS A 18 -5.09 -9.59 -15.62
CA LYS A 18 -5.45 -8.16 -15.42
C LYS A 18 -6.46 -7.63 -16.44
N ALA A 19 -6.27 -7.91 -17.73
CA ALA A 19 -7.16 -7.42 -18.79
C ALA A 19 -8.59 -8.01 -18.66
N LYS A 20 -8.68 -9.32 -18.39
CA LYS A 20 -9.94 -10.02 -18.12
C LYS A 20 -10.64 -9.45 -16.88
N MET A 21 -9.90 -9.21 -15.80
CA MET A 21 -10.44 -8.60 -14.58
C MET A 21 -11.03 -7.21 -14.88
N LYS A 22 -10.28 -6.34 -15.58
CA LYS A 22 -10.75 -5.00 -15.93
C LYS A 22 -12.04 -5.05 -16.74
N ALA A 23 -12.09 -5.84 -17.81
CA ALA A 23 -13.27 -5.95 -18.68
C ALA A 23 -14.51 -6.42 -17.89
N ASN A 24 -14.35 -7.40 -17.00
CA ASN A 24 -15.46 -7.91 -16.20
C ASN A 24 -15.92 -6.94 -15.11
N ILE A 25 -15.00 -6.17 -14.51
CA ILE A 25 -15.37 -5.12 -13.53
C ILE A 25 -16.18 -4.04 -14.21
N VAL A 26 -15.70 -3.52 -15.35
CA VAL A 26 -16.42 -2.51 -16.15
C VAL A 26 -17.81 -3.02 -16.51
N LYS A 27 -17.90 -4.23 -17.08
CA LYS A 27 -19.20 -4.85 -17.37
C LYS A 27 -20.11 -4.93 -16.13
N SER A 28 -19.57 -5.31 -14.97
CA SER A 28 -20.37 -5.46 -13.74
C SER A 28 -20.87 -4.12 -13.16
N ILE A 29 -20.17 -3.04 -13.47
CA ILE A 29 -20.59 -1.67 -13.16
C ILE A 29 -21.69 -1.27 -14.14
N ASP A 30 -21.45 -1.45 -15.44
CA ASP A 30 -22.39 -1.07 -16.51
C ASP A 30 -23.72 -1.83 -16.44
N ASP A 31 -23.71 -3.11 -16.04
CA ASP A 31 -24.93 -3.92 -15.87
C ASP A 31 -25.58 -3.81 -14.47
N GLY A 32 -25.05 -2.91 -13.63
CA GLY A 32 -25.53 -2.60 -12.29
C GLY A 32 -25.38 -3.72 -11.26
N LYS A 33 -24.72 -4.85 -11.61
CA LYS A 33 -24.50 -5.95 -10.66
C LYS A 33 -23.69 -5.48 -9.46
N TRP A 34 -22.69 -4.63 -9.69
CA TRP A 34 -21.85 -4.07 -8.65
C TRP A 34 -22.66 -3.19 -7.68
N GLU A 35 -23.45 -2.26 -8.21
CA GLU A 35 -24.31 -1.36 -7.42
C GLU A 35 -25.32 -2.15 -6.57
N ARG A 36 -26.06 -3.08 -7.17
CA ARG A 36 -27.00 -3.96 -6.43
C ARG A 36 -26.31 -4.78 -5.35
N GLY A 37 -25.03 -5.13 -5.54
CA GLY A 37 -24.23 -5.82 -4.55
C GLY A 37 -23.92 -4.95 -3.34
N LEU A 38 -23.54 -3.68 -3.57
CA LEU A 38 -23.24 -2.72 -2.51
C LEU A 38 -24.48 -2.32 -1.71
N LEU A 39 -25.61 -2.12 -2.39
CA LEU A 39 -26.87 -1.72 -1.75
C LEU A 39 -27.55 -2.85 -0.97
N ARG A 40 -27.04 -4.08 -1.05
CA ARG A 40 -27.64 -5.26 -0.40
C ARG A 40 -27.50 -5.23 1.12
N VAL A 41 -26.42 -4.63 1.63
CA VAL A 41 -26.11 -4.59 3.05
C VAL A 41 -26.42 -3.19 3.56
N ASP A 42 -27.34 -3.08 4.51
CA ASP A 42 -27.65 -1.79 5.12
C ASP A 42 -26.56 -1.34 6.11
N VAL A 43 -26.64 -0.08 6.53
CA VAL A 43 -25.65 0.52 7.43
C VAL A 43 -25.61 -0.13 8.81
N ALA A 44 -26.71 -0.71 9.29
CA ALA A 44 -26.77 -1.35 10.60
C ALA A 44 -26.06 -2.71 10.56
N GLU A 45 -26.36 -3.54 9.56
CA GLU A 45 -25.68 -4.80 9.32
C GLU A 45 -24.18 -4.59 9.04
N TRP A 46 -23.83 -3.57 8.27
CA TRP A 46 -22.43 -3.22 8.03
C TRP A 46 -21.70 -2.85 9.33
N LYS A 47 -22.30 -2.02 10.18
CA LYS A 47 -21.71 -1.62 11.48
C LYS A 47 -21.52 -2.82 12.40
N GLU A 48 -22.52 -3.68 12.52
CA GLU A 48 -22.46 -4.92 13.32
C GLU A 48 -21.28 -5.79 12.88
N LYS A 49 -21.16 -6.07 11.58
CA LYS A 49 -20.06 -6.88 11.04
C LYS A 49 -18.71 -6.19 11.17
N ALA A 50 -18.63 -4.88 10.95
CA ALA A 50 -17.40 -4.12 11.08
C ALA A 50 -16.88 -4.17 12.53
N ILE A 51 -17.75 -3.98 13.52
CA ILE A 51 -17.39 -3.98 14.94
C ILE A 51 -17.05 -5.40 15.41
N ASN A 52 -17.93 -6.37 15.15
CA ASN A 52 -17.81 -7.70 15.76
C ASN A 52 -16.84 -8.62 15.02
N LYS A 53 -16.62 -8.41 13.71
CA LYS A 53 -15.76 -9.28 12.88
C LYS A 53 -14.56 -8.56 12.28
N GLY A 54 -14.70 -7.27 11.97
CA GLY A 54 -13.65 -6.47 11.35
C GLY A 54 -12.60 -6.01 12.36
N LEU A 55 -13.01 -5.22 13.36
CA LEU A 55 -12.11 -4.61 14.34
C LEU A 55 -11.13 -5.59 15.00
N PRO A 56 -11.56 -6.79 15.47
CA PRO A 56 -10.63 -7.73 16.10
C PRO A 56 -9.52 -8.22 15.14
N ARG A 57 -9.82 -8.30 13.84
CA ARG A 57 -8.86 -8.78 12.82
C ARG A 57 -7.90 -7.69 12.37
N ILE A 58 -8.24 -6.41 12.56
CA ILE A 58 -7.34 -5.30 12.23
C ILE A 58 -6.11 -5.34 13.13
N SER A 59 -6.28 -5.51 14.45
CA SER A 59 -5.14 -5.59 15.38
C SER A 59 -4.21 -6.74 15.03
N ILE A 60 -4.77 -7.94 14.83
CA ILE A 60 -3.99 -9.13 14.45
C ILE A 60 -3.27 -8.90 13.11
N GLY A 61 -3.96 -8.35 12.12
CA GLY A 61 -3.35 -8.06 10.82
C GLY A 61 -2.24 -7.01 10.88
N ILE A 62 -2.31 -6.07 11.83
CA ILE A 62 -1.23 -5.09 12.09
C ILE A 62 -0.03 -5.82 12.71
N ASP A 63 -0.25 -6.62 13.75
CA ASP A 63 0.82 -7.35 14.43
C ASP A 63 1.55 -8.30 13.46
N GLU A 64 0.80 -9.02 12.63
CA GLU A 64 1.35 -9.92 11.59
C GLU A 64 2.06 -9.15 10.46
N ALA A 65 1.65 -7.91 10.18
CA ALA A 65 2.26 -7.07 9.16
C ALA A 65 3.43 -6.22 9.69
N ALA A 66 3.66 -6.17 11.01
CA ALA A 66 4.74 -5.39 11.63
C ALA A 66 6.10 -5.70 10.98
N GLY A 67 6.40 -6.99 10.74
CA GLY A 67 7.62 -7.42 10.06
C GLY A 67 7.77 -6.88 8.63
N LYS A 68 6.68 -6.57 7.90
CA LYS A 68 6.77 -5.92 6.58
C LYS A 68 7.16 -4.46 6.68
N VAL A 69 6.71 -3.78 7.73
CA VAL A 69 7.08 -2.39 8.04
C VAL A 69 8.53 -2.34 8.50
N GLU A 70 8.94 -3.26 9.37
CA GLU A 70 10.34 -3.43 9.79
C GLU A 70 11.25 -3.70 8.58
N ALA A 71 10.88 -4.63 7.71
CA ALA A 71 11.64 -4.92 6.50
C ALA A 71 11.73 -3.72 5.55
N PHE A 72 10.63 -2.97 5.38
CA PHE A 72 10.68 -1.72 4.63
C PHE A 72 11.59 -0.69 5.30
N ALA A 73 11.55 -0.55 6.62
CA ALA A 73 12.39 0.36 7.37
C ALA A 73 13.88 -0.02 7.29
N SER A 74 14.20 -1.32 7.32
CA SER A 74 15.57 -1.81 7.09
C SER A 74 16.11 -1.44 5.71
N ASP A 75 15.26 -1.42 4.68
CA ASP A 75 15.64 -0.98 3.33
C ASP A 75 15.69 0.55 3.21
N PHE A 76 14.72 1.24 3.81
CA PHE A 76 14.46 2.67 3.60
C PHE A 76 15.31 3.57 4.48
N LEU A 77 15.51 3.24 5.76
CA LEU A 77 16.24 4.10 6.71
C LEU A 77 17.71 4.30 6.29
N PRO A 78 18.49 3.29 5.86
CA PRO A 78 19.85 3.51 5.38
C PRO A 78 19.91 4.35 4.10
N PHE A 79 18.88 4.30 3.26
CA PHE A 79 18.77 5.18 2.09
C PHE A 79 18.47 6.61 2.51
N LEU A 80 17.53 6.79 3.45
CA LEU A 80 17.18 8.10 3.98
C LEU A 80 18.37 8.76 4.69
N ASP A 81 19.17 8.02 5.45
CA ASP A 81 20.39 8.52 6.12
C ASP A 81 21.43 9.06 5.12
N LYS A 82 21.56 8.40 3.97
CA LYS A 82 22.43 8.90 2.88
C LYS A 82 21.90 10.20 2.30
N VAL A 83 20.58 10.32 2.13
CA VAL A 83 19.96 11.58 1.69
C VAL A 83 20.12 12.67 2.75
N ALA A 84 19.94 12.36 4.03
CA ALA A 84 20.12 13.29 5.13
C ALA A 84 21.56 13.81 5.18
N THR A 85 22.56 12.93 5.11
CA THR A 85 23.98 13.31 5.06
C THR A 85 24.28 14.26 3.90
N LYS A 86 23.67 14.03 2.72
CA LYS A 86 23.80 14.90 1.56
C LYS A 86 23.16 16.28 1.79
N VAL A 87 21.98 16.31 2.39
CA VAL A 87 21.27 17.55 2.72
C VAL A 87 22.02 18.33 3.80
N ASP A 88 22.57 17.65 4.80
CA ASP A 88 23.31 18.27 5.91
C ASP A 88 24.61 18.95 5.46
N ALA A 89 25.24 18.45 4.39
CA ALA A 89 26.39 19.11 3.76
C ALA A 89 26.02 20.36 2.96
N MET A 90 24.74 20.68 2.78
CA MET A 90 24.30 21.89 2.06
C MET A 90 24.30 23.10 3.01
N PRO A 91 24.57 24.32 2.49
CA PRO A 91 24.38 25.55 3.25
C PRO A 91 22.97 25.64 3.86
N ASP A 92 22.82 26.33 4.99
CA ASP A 92 21.56 26.49 5.73
C ASP A 92 21.36 27.92 6.29
N VAL A 93 22.14 28.89 5.81
CA VAL A 93 22.21 30.24 6.39
C VAL A 93 21.05 31.13 5.93
N THR A 94 20.56 30.92 4.71
CA THR A 94 19.50 31.75 4.11
C THR A 94 18.17 30.99 3.95
N LEU A 95 17.11 31.73 3.66
CA LEU A 95 15.82 31.13 3.27
C LEU A 95 15.96 30.27 2.01
N GLU A 96 16.73 30.72 1.02
CA GLU A 96 16.95 29.98 -0.23
C GLU A 96 17.72 28.68 0.01
N ASP A 97 18.69 28.70 0.93
CA ASP A 97 19.41 27.50 1.37
C ASP A 97 18.45 26.49 2.01
N SER A 98 17.53 26.96 2.85
CA SER A 98 16.50 26.12 3.48
C SER A 98 15.56 25.48 2.44
N ILE A 99 15.14 26.26 1.43
CA ILE A 99 14.31 25.77 0.32
C ILE A 99 15.08 24.75 -0.52
N ALA A 100 16.37 25.01 -0.81
CA ALA A 100 17.23 24.11 -1.56
C ALA A 100 17.41 22.76 -0.84
N ARG A 101 17.62 22.78 0.48
CA ARG A 101 17.71 21.59 1.34
C ARG A 101 16.43 20.75 1.26
N MET A 102 15.27 21.37 1.48
CA MET A 102 13.98 20.67 1.43
C MET A 102 13.69 20.07 0.04
N THR A 103 13.88 20.85 -1.03
CA THR A 103 13.62 20.38 -2.40
C THR A 103 14.57 19.26 -2.81
N THR A 104 15.82 19.29 -2.36
CA THR A 104 16.81 18.22 -2.56
C THR A 104 16.39 16.95 -1.85
N GLN A 105 15.97 17.05 -0.58
CA GLN A 105 15.47 15.90 0.18
C GLN A 105 14.31 15.21 -0.53
N ILE A 106 13.28 15.95 -0.94
CA ILE A 106 12.10 15.40 -1.62
C ILE A 106 12.49 14.71 -2.93
N ARG A 107 13.36 15.35 -3.74
CA ARG A 107 13.80 14.80 -5.03
C ARG A 107 14.62 13.53 -4.89
N GLU A 108 15.49 13.45 -3.89
CA GLU A 108 16.32 12.27 -3.67
C GLU A 108 15.51 11.12 -3.06
N VAL A 109 14.63 11.41 -2.09
CA VAL A 109 13.73 10.39 -1.50
C VAL A 109 12.82 9.77 -2.57
N ALA A 110 12.33 10.56 -3.53
CA ALA A 110 11.51 10.06 -4.64
C ALA A 110 12.21 9.04 -5.55
N LYS A 111 13.54 8.92 -5.48
CA LYS A 111 14.31 7.92 -6.25
C LYS A 111 14.36 6.56 -5.57
N PHE A 112 13.90 6.44 -4.33
CA PHE A 112 13.88 5.16 -3.61
C PHE A 112 13.05 4.13 -4.40
N LYS A 113 13.65 2.96 -4.62
CA LYS A 113 12.98 1.80 -5.22
C LYS A 113 13.34 0.58 -4.39
N ARG A 114 12.31 -0.14 -3.95
CA ARG A 114 12.47 -1.44 -3.30
C ARG A 114 12.77 -2.49 -4.35
N SER A 115 13.83 -3.28 -4.13
CA SER A 115 14.20 -4.45 -4.93
C SER A 115 13.42 -5.69 -4.51
#